data_AF-A0A4Y9PQX8-F1
#
_entry.id   AF-A0A4Y9PQX8-F1
#
_cell.length_a   1.000
_cell.length_b   1.000
_cell.length_c   1.000
_cell.angle_alpha   90.00
_cell.angle_beta   90.00
_cell.angle_gamma   90.00
#
_symmetry.space_group_name_H-M   'P 1'
#
loop_
_entity.id
_entity.type
_entity.pdbx_description
1 polymer ?
#
loop_
_entity_poly.entity_id
_entity_poly.type
_entity_poly.pdbx_seq_one_letter_code
_entity_poly.pdbx_strand_id
1 'polypeptide(L)'
;MTVPAGRLPDGFVVRLDPRVRRRADGALLGGSPLRLMRLSARAQGLLDDGRLVVRDATGAELAGRLLDAGLAAPDLGTAPPADVTVVIPVRDRPAGLARLLTALRADPATAALPVVVVDDGSRDPVPATDGVRLVRHPTARGPAAARNAGLRAAGTPFVAFLDSDCVPVAGWLERLMPHLADPRLAVVAPRIVALPDGERTWLTAYEAAVSALDMGPWPASVRALSAVSYVPSAALLARRAALGDGFDQSMRVAEDVDLVWRLTGAGWRVRYEPAALVAHQHPARTADWLRRRAFYGTGAALLAARHVGDRRQCPGHGAVAGIRPRAVGGLLRAERRAAGPTGGAGGRLRPV
;
A
#
# COMPACT_ATOMS: atom_id res chain seq x y z
N MET A 1 16.04 -4.70 10.44
CA MET A 1 14.66 -4.97 10.86
C MET A 1 14.53 -6.46 11.11
N THR A 2 14.34 -6.89 12.36
CA THR A 2 14.25 -8.31 12.72
C THR A 2 12.78 -8.70 12.83
N VAL A 3 12.33 -9.70 12.07
CA VAL A 3 10.96 -10.22 12.20
C VAL A 3 10.87 -10.98 13.51
N PRO A 4 9.90 -10.68 14.39
CA PRO A 4 9.73 -11.42 15.63
C PRO A 4 9.52 -12.91 15.32
N ALA A 5 10.25 -13.77 16.01
CA ALA A 5 9.93 -15.19 16.06
C ALA A 5 8.63 -15.33 16.88
N GLY A 6 7.50 -15.22 16.19
CA GLY A 6 6.19 -15.24 16.81
C GLY A 6 5.30 -16.30 16.19
N ARG A 7 4.74 -17.16 17.03
CA ARG A 7 3.69 -18.11 16.68
C ARG A 7 2.36 -17.35 16.58
N LEU A 8 1.53 -17.70 15.60
CA LEU A 8 0.14 -17.23 15.59
C LEU A 8 -0.57 -17.69 16.88
N PRO A 9 -1.33 -16.81 17.56
CA PRO A 9 -1.95 -17.16 18.83
C PRO A 9 -3.04 -18.20 18.67
N ASP A 10 -3.33 -18.92 19.76
CA ASP A 10 -4.49 -19.82 19.79
C ASP A 10 -5.79 -19.04 19.61
N GLY A 11 -6.72 -19.64 18.86
CA GLY A 11 -7.94 -18.97 18.41
C GLY A 11 -7.78 -18.14 17.13
N PHE A 12 -6.55 -17.91 16.61
CA PHE A 12 -6.37 -17.26 15.31
C PHE A 12 -6.97 -18.12 14.20
N VAL A 13 -7.81 -17.52 13.35
CA VAL A 13 -8.53 -18.24 12.30
C VAL A 13 -8.02 -17.81 10.93
N VAL A 14 -7.75 -18.79 10.08
CA VAL A 14 -7.46 -18.57 8.66
C VAL A 14 -8.44 -19.37 7.81
N ARG A 15 -8.79 -18.82 6.65
CA ARG A 15 -9.65 -19.48 5.67
C ARG A 15 -8.97 -19.48 4.31
N LEU A 16 -9.00 -20.62 3.63
CA LEU A 16 -8.50 -20.74 2.27
C LEU A 16 -9.21 -19.73 1.37
N ASP A 17 -8.44 -19.09 0.48
CA ASP A 17 -9.01 -18.19 -0.51
C ASP A 17 -9.98 -18.98 -1.41
N PRO A 18 -11.19 -18.48 -1.69
CA PRO A 18 -12.19 -19.20 -2.50
C PRO A 18 -11.69 -19.59 -3.91
N ARG A 19 -10.65 -18.93 -4.40
CA ARG A 19 -10.03 -19.22 -5.71
C ARG A 19 -9.01 -20.35 -5.65
N VAL A 20 -8.67 -20.86 -4.45
CA VAL A 20 -7.76 -22.00 -4.28
C VAL A 20 -8.48 -23.28 -4.67
N ARG A 21 -7.92 -24.00 -5.65
CA ARG A 21 -8.41 -25.31 -6.05
C ARG A 21 -7.79 -26.38 -5.18
N ARG A 22 -8.64 -27.16 -4.50
CA ARG A 22 -8.24 -28.34 -3.72
C ARG A 22 -8.38 -29.61 -4.56
N ARG A 23 -7.41 -30.50 -4.46
CA ARG A 23 -7.42 -31.84 -5.06
C ARG A 23 -7.58 -32.90 -3.96
N ALA A 24 -8.10 -34.06 -4.32
CA ALA A 24 -8.35 -35.18 -3.40
C ALA A 24 -7.06 -35.72 -2.75
N ASP A 25 -5.91 -35.56 -3.42
CA ASP A 25 -4.59 -35.97 -2.94
C ASP A 25 -3.92 -34.95 -1.99
N GLY A 26 -4.68 -33.95 -1.53
CA GLY A 26 -4.20 -32.91 -0.62
C GLY A 26 -3.45 -31.76 -1.29
N ALA A 27 -3.39 -31.69 -2.62
CA ALA A 27 -2.78 -30.57 -3.31
C ALA A 27 -3.71 -29.33 -3.32
N LEU A 28 -3.12 -28.17 -3.04
CA LEU A 28 -3.73 -26.84 -3.14
C LEU A 28 -3.04 -26.06 -4.26
N LEU A 29 -3.82 -25.56 -5.22
CA LEU A 29 -3.34 -24.70 -6.30
C LEU A 29 -4.05 -23.34 -6.24
N GLY A 30 -3.30 -22.26 -6.04
CA GLY A 30 -3.86 -20.92 -6.00
C GLY A 30 -2.90 -19.87 -5.45
N GLY A 31 -3.45 -18.77 -4.94
CA GLY A 31 -2.70 -17.64 -4.40
C GLY A 31 -2.07 -16.74 -5.47
N SER A 32 -1.47 -15.64 -5.04
CA SER A 32 -0.88 -14.65 -5.94
C SER A 32 0.49 -14.14 -5.46
N PRO A 33 1.59 -14.38 -6.21
CA PRO A 33 1.73 -15.34 -7.31
C PRO A 33 1.24 -16.75 -6.98
N LEU A 34 0.85 -17.43 -8.06
CA LEU A 34 0.34 -18.79 -8.09
C LEU A 34 1.34 -19.76 -7.46
N ARG A 35 0.84 -20.62 -6.57
CA ARG A 35 1.63 -21.65 -5.90
C ARG A 35 0.87 -22.97 -5.87
N LEU A 36 1.65 -24.04 -5.89
CA LEU A 36 1.21 -25.41 -5.59
C LEU A 36 1.77 -25.80 -4.23
N MET A 37 0.89 -26.17 -3.29
CA MET A 37 1.26 -26.66 -1.97
C MET A 37 0.61 -28.01 -1.74
N ARG A 38 1.37 -29.01 -1.31
CA ARG A 38 0.85 -30.34 -0.97
C ARG A 38 0.75 -30.49 0.55
N LEU A 39 -0.44 -30.75 1.06
CA LEU A 39 -0.68 -30.96 2.48
C LEU A 39 -0.48 -32.42 2.86
N SER A 40 0.21 -32.67 3.98
CA SER A 40 0.24 -34.01 4.60
C SER A 40 -1.15 -34.40 5.11
N ALA A 41 -1.39 -35.70 5.32
CA ALA A 41 -2.67 -36.19 5.86
C ALA A 41 -3.04 -35.50 7.18
N ARG A 42 -2.05 -35.31 8.07
CA ARG A 42 -2.22 -34.54 9.32
C ARG A 42 -2.64 -33.10 9.06
N ALA A 43 -1.99 -32.40 8.14
CA ALA A 43 -2.32 -31.02 7.80
C ALA A 43 -3.71 -30.87 7.17
N GLN A 44 -4.14 -31.86 6.39
CA GLN A 44 -5.49 -31.90 5.82
C GLN A 44 -6.55 -32.04 6.91
N GLY A 45 -6.29 -32.85 7.95
CA GLY A 45 -7.19 -33.00 9.09
C GLY A 45 -7.31 -31.77 10.00
N LEU A 46 -6.45 -30.76 9.83
CA LEU A 46 -6.55 -29.49 10.54
C LEU A 46 -7.46 -28.47 9.83
N LEU A 47 -7.85 -28.75 8.58
CA LEU A 47 -8.75 -27.91 7.81
C LEU A 47 -10.17 -28.49 7.86
N ASP A 48 -11.10 -27.70 8.37
CA ASP A 48 -12.53 -27.99 8.35
C ASP A 48 -13.20 -27.03 7.37
N ASP A 49 -13.72 -27.56 6.26
CA ASP A 49 -14.26 -26.77 5.13
C ASP A 49 -13.36 -25.60 4.69
N GLY A 50 -12.04 -25.84 4.62
CA GLY A 50 -11.04 -24.83 4.25
C GLY A 50 -10.76 -23.77 5.32
N ARG A 51 -11.36 -23.88 6.50
CA ARG A 51 -11.08 -23.08 7.69
C ARG A 51 -10.12 -23.82 8.61
N LEU A 52 -9.17 -23.09 9.19
CA LEU A 52 -8.27 -23.60 10.21
C LEU A 52 -8.29 -22.65 11.41
N VAL A 53 -8.53 -23.23 12.59
CA VAL A 53 -8.41 -22.54 13.88
C VAL A 53 -7.12 -22.99 14.54
N VAL A 54 -6.24 -22.05 14.87
CA VAL A 54 -4.98 -22.34 15.55
C VAL A 54 -5.28 -22.80 16.98
N ARG A 55 -4.83 -24.01 17.32
CA ARG A 55 -4.96 -24.61 18.67
C ARG A 55 -3.64 -25.11 19.24
N ASP A 56 -2.65 -25.30 18.37
CA ASP A 56 -1.33 -25.82 18.72
C ASP A 56 -0.26 -25.24 17.77
N ALA A 57 1.00 -25.61 18.02
CA ALA A 57 2.13 -25.14 17.22
C ALA A 57 2.06 -25.61 15.76
N THR A 58 1.50 -26.80 15.50
CA THR A 58 1.37 -27.35 14.14
C THR A 58 0.33 -26.56 13.34
N GLY A 59 -0.82 -26.26 13.94
CA GLY A 59 -1.86 -25.42 13.35
C GLY A 59 -1.36 -24.00 13.10
N ALA A 60 -0.60 -23.42 14.03
CA ALA A 60 0.01 -22.10 13.85
C ALA A 60 1.02 -22.09 12.68
N GLU A 61 1.84 -23.13 12.56
CA GLU A 61 2.79 -23.26 11.47
C GLU A 61 2.09 -23.43 10.12
N LEU A 62 1.08 -24.30 10.04
CA LEU A 62 0.28 -24.49 8.83
C LEU A 62 -0.44 -23.20 8.42
N ALA A 63 -1.10 -22.52 9.37
CA ALA A 63 -1.72 -21.22 9.14
C ALA A 63 -0.71 -20.21 8.58
N GLY A 64 0.46 -20.10 9.22
CA GLY A 64 1.53 -19.22 8.77
C GLY A 64 1.97 -19.52 7.33
N ARG A 65 2.17 -20.79 6.99
CA ARG A 65 2.54 -21.23 5.65
C ARG A 65 1.46 -20.95 4.61
N LEU A 66 0.17 -21.10 4.96
CA LEU A 66 -0.95 -20.76 4.07
C LEU A 66 -1.06 -19.25 3.81
N LEU A 67 -0.82 -18.42 4.84
CA LEU A 67 -0.81 -16.96 4.71
C LEU A 67 0.39 -16.48 3.88
N ASP A 68 1.60 -16.98 4.15
CA ASP A 68 2.81 -16.71 3.35
C ASP A 68 2.66 -17.26 1.92
N ALA A 69 1.88 -18.34 1.81
CA ALA A 69 1.30 -18.95 0.63
C ALA A 69 0.64 -17.96 -0.35
N GLY A 70 -0.05 -16.98 0.24
CA GLY A 70 -1.18 -16.31 -0.41
C GLY A 70 -2.37 -17.25 -0.66
N LEU A 71 -2.41 -18.42 -0.02
CA LEU A 71 -3.47 -19.44 -0.19
C LEU A 71 -4.62 -19.25 0.80
N ALA A 72 -4.42 -18.43 1.84
CA ALA A 72 -5.42 -18.13 2.83
C ALA A 72 -5.41 -16.64 3.22
N ALA A 73 -6.54 -16.20 3.75
CA ALA A 73 -6.72 -14.92 4.43
C ALA A 73 -7.10 -15.17 5.91
N PRO A 74 -6.77 -14.25 6.82
CA PRO A 74 -7.33 -14.27 8.16
C PRO A 74 -8.86 -14.16 8.08
N ASP A 75 -9.56 -14.93 8.89
CA ASP A 75 -11.03 -14.90 9.00
C ASP A 75 -11.40 -14.45 10.40
N LEU A 76 -11.18 -13.17 10.67
CA LEU A 76 -11.23 -12.57 11.99
C LEU A 76 -12.50 -11.73 12.14
N GLY A 77 -13.00 -11.63 13.37
CA GLY A 77 -14.12 -10.74 13.72
C GLY A 77 -13.69 -9.27 13.74
N THR A 78 -14.30 -8.50 14.63
CA THR A 78 -13.89 -7.12 14.94
C THR A 78 -13.33 -7.04 16.35
N ALA A 79 -12.46 -6.07 16.62
CA ALA A 79 -11.97 -5.79 17.97
C ALA A 79 -11.81 -4.27 18.16
N PRO A 80 -12.10 -3.73 19.35
CA PRO A 80 -11.93 -2.30 19.61
C PRO A 80 -10.46 -1.89 19.41
N PRO A 81 -10.20 -0.67 18.90
CA PRO A 81 -8.86 -0.11 18.84
C PRO A 81 -8.23 0.00 20.23
N ALA A 82 -7.03 -0.55 20.36
CA ALA A 82 -6.22 -0.46 21.56
C ALA A 82 -4.79 -0.11 21.16
N ASP A 83 -4.17 0.81 21.93
CA ASP A 83 -2.77 1.17 21.75
C ASP A 83 -2.44 1.64 20.32
N VAL A 84 -3.29 2.49 19.75
CA VAL A 84 -3.13 3.08 18.42
C VAL A 84 -3.00 4.60 18.52
N THR A 85 -2.01 5.18 17.84
CA THR A 85 -1.92 6.62 17.60
C THR A 85 -2.24 6.89 16.13
N VAL A 86 -3.15 7.82 15.85
CA VAL A 86 -3.45 8.26 14.49
C VAL A 86 -2.47 9.37 14.09
N VAL A 87 -1.80 9.23 12.95
CA VAL A 87 -0.85 10.19 12.39
C VAL A 87 -1.42 10.76 11.09
N ILE A 88 -1.56 12.08 11.04
CA ILE A 88 -2.18 12.80 9.91
C ILE A 88 -1.19 13.83 9.34
N PRO A 89 -0.53 13.55 8.20
CA PRO A 89 0.22 14.57 7.49
C PRO A 89 -0.74 15.53 6.78
N VAL A 90 -0.45 16.83 6.86
CA VAL A 90 -1.25 17.88 6.24
C VAL A 90 -0.36 19.00 5.69
N ARG A 91 -0.75 19.55 4.55
CA ARG A 91 -0.18 20.78 4.00
C ARG A 91 -1.26 21.52 3.21
N ASP A 92 -1.51 22.77 3.57
CA ASP A 92 -2.44 23.67 2.87
C ASP A 92 -3.87 23.08 2.69
N ARG A 93 -4.35 22.29 3.67
CA ARG A 93 -5.66 21.61 3.62
C ARG A 93 -6.45 21.65 4.94
N PRO A 94 -6.77 22.84 5.47
CA PRO A 94 -7.49 22.96 6.73
C PRO A 94 -8.88 22.31 6.71
N ALA A 95 -9.63 22.45 5.61
CA ALA A 95 -10.98 21.88 5.50
C ALA A 95 -10.99 20.34 5.43
N GLY A 96 -10.01 19.74 4.75
CA GLY A 96 -9.85 18.28 4.71
C GLY A 96 -9.50 17.73 6.09
N LEU A 97 -8.53 18.36 6.76
CA LEU A 97 -8.13 18.01 8.12
C LEU A 97 -9.31 18.11 9.10
N ALA A 98 -10.07 19.22 9.07
CA ALA A 98 -11.22 19.39 9.94
C ALA A 98 -12.25 18.27 9.76
N ARG A 99 -12.58 17.93 8.50
CA ARG A 99 -13.51 16.85 8.18
C ARG A 99 -13.01 15.49 8.68
N LEU A 100 -11.72 15.18 8.49
CA LEU A 100 -11.11 13.96 9.00
C LEU A 100 -11.16 13.89 10.52
N LEU A 101 -10.79 14.97 11.21
CA LEU A 101 -10.85 15.03 12.68
C LEU A 101 -12.30 14.85 13.18
N THR A 102 -13.28 15.49 12.55
CA THR A 102 -14.70 15.28 12.88
C THR A 102 -15.11 13.83 12.71
N ALA A 103 -14.73 13.17 11.61
CA ALA A 103 -15.04 11.76 11.39
C ALA A 103 -14.42 10.84 12.45
N LEU A 104 -13.15 11.08 12.83
CA LEU A 104 -12.48 10.33 13.89
C LEU A 104 -13.15 10.52 15.26
N ARG A 105 -13.65 11.72 15.56
CA ARG A 105 -14.34 12.01 16.83
C ARG A 105 -15.78 11.51 16.86
N ALA A 106 -16.43 11.36 15.71
CA ALA A 106 -17.80 10.86 15.60
C ALA A 106 -17.90 9.33 15.76
N ASP A 107 -16.83 8.59 15.40
CA ASP A 107 -16.76 7.14 15.61
C ASP A 107 -16.34 6.83 17.07
N PRO A 108 -17.20 6.19 17.90
CA PRO A 108 -16.87 5.85 19.28
C PRO A 108 -15.57 5.03 19.42
N ALA A 109 -15.25 4.19 18.43
CA ALA A 109 -14.06 3.35 18.45
C ALA A 109 -12.76 4.17 18.28
N THR A 110 -12.83 5.35 17.66
CA THR A 110 -11.66 6.21 17.42
C THR A 110 -11.70 7.55 18.17
N ALA A 111 -12.83 7.91 18.79
CA ALA A 111 -13.05 9.22 19.39
C ALA A 111 -12.04 9.60 20.49
N ALA A 112 -11.56 8.60 21.24
CA ALA A 112 -10.62 8.78 22.34
C ALA A 112 -9.15 8.50 21.96
N LEU A 113 -8.86 8.14 20.70
CA LEU A 113 -7.50 7.79 20.31
C LEU A 113 -6.57 9.02 20.31
N PRO A 114 -5.30 8.87 20.69
CA PRO A 114 -4.28 9.89 20.48
C PRO A 114 -4.15 10.23 18.99
N VAL A 115 -4.20 11.53 18.66
CA VAL A 115 -4.00 12.02 17.30
C VAL A 115 -2.77 12.91 17.25
N VAL A 116 -1.90 12.66 16.28
CA VAL A 116 -0.77 13.51 15.93
C VAL A 116 -1.01 14.09 14.54
N VAL A 117 -1.15 15.40 14.45
CA VAL A 117 -1.20 16.13 13.17
C VAL A 117 0.19 16.66 12.87
N VAL A 118 0.67 16.43 11.65
CA VAL A 118 1.96 16.93 11.19
C VAL A 118 1.73 17.95 10.08
N ASP A 119 1.88 19.24 10.42
CA ASP A 119 1.81 20.35 9.47
C ASP A 119 3.14 20.48 8.72
N ASP A 120 3.17 20.02 7.47
CA ASP A 120 4.36 20.03 6.61
C ASP A 120 4.56 21.39 5.92
N GLY A 121 4.62 22.46 6.72
CA GLY A 121 4.89 23.81 6.25
C GLY A 121 3.73 24.43 5.45
N SER A 122 2.50 24.29 5.94
CA SER A 122 1.35 25.04 5.40
C SER A 122 1.60 26.54 5.47
N ARG A 123 1.13 27.26 4.44
CA ARG A 123 1.19 28.73 4.35
C ARG A 123 0.53 29.36 5.56
N ASP A 124 -0.70 28.94 5.82
CA ASP A 124 -1.44 29.28 7.02
C ASP A 124 -1.27 28.13 8.02
N PRO A 125 -0.71 28.39 9.22
CA PRO A 125 -0.54 27.37 10.22
C PRO A 125 -1.81 26.62 10.58
N VAL A 126 -1.70 25.29 10.68
CA VAL A 126 -2.78 24.49 11.28
C VAL A 126 -2.97 24.94 12.74
N PRO A 127 -4.19 25.30 13.16
CA PRO A 127 -4.43 25.72 14.52
C PRO A 127 -4.27 24.54 15.49
N ALA A 128 -3.79 24.84 16.71
CA ALA A 128 -3.83 23.86 17.78
C ALA A 128 -5.30 23.46 18.06
N THR A 129 -5.53 22.18 18.29
CA THR A 129 -6.86 21.62 18.57
C THR A 129 -6.75 20.75 19.80
N ASP A 130 -7.73 20.87 20.71
CA ASP A 130 -7.72 20.08 21.95
C ASP A 130 -7.71 18.58 21.67
N GLY A 131 -6.91 17.85 22.45
CA GLY A 131 -6.75 16.40 22.28
C GLY A 131 -6.01 16.00 20.99
N VAL A 132 -5.36 16.94 20.30
CA VAL A 132 -4.51 16.69 19.12
C VAL A 132 -3.11 17.23 19.37
N ARG A 133 -2.09 16.37 19.19
CA ARG A 133 -0.69 16.78 19.22
C ARG A 133 -0.28 17.33 17.85
N LEU A 134 0.08 18.61 17.79
CA LEU A 134 0.56 19.24 16.57
C LEU A 134 2.09 19.20 16.49
N VAL A 135 2.63 18.74 15.36
CA VAL A 135 4.05 18.83 14.99
C VAL A 135 4.16 19.67 13.73
N ARG A 136 4.87 20.80 13.79
CA ARG A 136 5.03 21.70 12.65
C ARG A 136 6.43 21.58 12.06
N HIS A 137 6.50 21.43 10.74
CA HIS A 137 7.72 21.70 10.00
C HIS A 137 7.78 23.19 9.60
N PRO A 138 8.91 23.88 9.80
CA PRO A 138 9.07 25.26 9.35
C PRO A 138 8.91 25.44 7.84
N THR A 139 9.31 24.43 7.08
CA THR A 139 9.23 24.37 5.61
C THR A 139 8.76 22.99 5.17
N ALA A 140 8.11 22.89 4.02
CA ALA A 140 7.65 21.61 3.48
C ALA A 140 8.82 20.65 3.21
N ARG A 141 8.74 19.44 3.78
CA ARG A 141 9.75 18.37 3.66
C ARG A 141 9.23 17.15 2.91
N GLY A 142 7.94 17.13 2.59
CA GLY A 142 7.27 16.07 1.86
C GLY A 142 6.56 15.06 2.76
N PRO A 143 5.66 14.25 2.17
CA PRO A 143 4.76 13.38 2.92
C PRO A 143 5.50 12.29 3.71
N ALA A 144 6.58 11.71 3.15
CA ALA A 144 7.43 10.75 3.87
C ALA A 144 8.05 11.35 5.15
N ALA A 145 8.56 12.59 5.08
CA ALA A 145 9.14 13.27 6.24
C ALA A 145 8.08 13.60 7.29
N ALA A 146 6.89 14.02 6.86
CA ALA A 146 5.75 14.29 7.73
C ALA A 146 5.29 13.02 8.46
N ARG A 147 5.09 11.90 7.74
CA ARG A 147 4.73 10.61 8.33
C ARG A 147 5.80 10.13 9.31
N ASN A 148 7.08 10.26 8.99
CA ASN A 148 8.16 9.89 9.91
C ASN A 148 8.21 10.78 11.17
N ALA A 149 7.89 12.07 11.06
CA ALA A 149 7.80 12.95 12.22
C ALA A 149 6.64 12.54 13.15
N GLY A 150 5.48 12.20 12.57
CA GLY A 150 4.35 11.66 13.31
C GLY A 150 4.66 10.30 13.95
N LEU A 151 5.33 9.41 13.22
CA LEU A 151 5.78 8.11 13.71
C LEU A 151 6.69 8.23 14.95
N ARG A 152 7.61 9.21 14.95
CA ARG A 152 8.48 9.50 16.11
C ARG A 152 7.71 10.11 17.28
N ALA A 153 6.65 10.86 17.02
CA ALA A 153 5.80 11.48 18.03
C ALA A 153 4.75 10.51 18.61
N ALA A 154 4.46 9.39 17.92
CA ALA A 154 3.53 8.37 18.38
C ALA A 154 4.10 7.58 19.56
N GLY A 155 3.33 7.53 20.67
CA GLY A 155 3.72 6.84 21.90
C GLY A 155 3.31 5.37 21.96
N THR A 156 2.48 4.92 21.03
CA THR A 156 1.84 3.61 21.09
C THR A 156 2.57 2.55 20.23
N PRO A 157 2.39 1.25 20.49
CA PRO A 157 2.93 0.15 19.68
C PRO A 157 2.37 0.11 18.25
N PHE A 158 1.17 0.63 18.02
CA PHE A 158 0.56 0.68 16.70
C PHE A 158 0.31 2.12 16.25
N VAL A 159 0.45 2.35 14.94
CA VAL A 159 0.27 3.67 14.32
C VAL A 159 -0.64 3.52 13.13
N ALA A 160 -1.71 4.32 13.10
CA ALA A 160 -2.60 4.45 11.96
C ALA A 160 -2.24 5.71 11.18
N PHE A 161 -1.81 5.60 9.93
CA PHE A 161 -1.62 6.75 9.06
C PHE A 161 -2.92 7.04 8.31
N LEU A 162 -3.32 8.31 8.25
CA LEU A 162 -4.46 8.78 7.47
C LEU A 162 -4.11 10.10 6.79
N ASP A 163 -4.29 10.19 5.47
CA ASP A 163 -4.10 11.44 4.76
C ASP A 163 -5.23 12.43 5.03
N SER A 164 -4.93 13.73 5.06
CA SER A 164 -5.91 14.80 5.35
C SER A 164 -7.08 14.91 4.35
N ASP A 165 -7.05 14.20 3.23
CA ASP A 165 -8.17 14.07 2.27
C ASP A 165 -8.94 12.74 2.38
N CYS A 166 -8.63 11.92 3.39
CA CYS A 166 -9.39 10.72 3.73
C CYS A 166 -10.50 11.01 4.75
N VAL A 167 -11.55 10.18 4.72
CA VAL A 167 -12.64 10.14 5.67
C VAL A 167 -12.90 8.66 6.01
N PRO A 168 -12.48 8.17 7.18
CA PRO A 168 -12.72 6.79 7.57
C PRO A 168 -14.22 6.52 7.75
N VAL A 169 -14.68 5.33 7.33
CA VAL A 169 -16.04 4.86 7.63
C VAL A 169 -16.06 4.27 9.04
N ALA A 170 -17.16 4.46 9.77
CA ALA A 170 -17.30 3.93 11.12
C ALA A 170 -16.96 2.43 11.21
N GLY A 171 -16.13 2.07 12.20
CA GLY A 171 -15.66 0.71 12.43
C GLY A 171 -14.56 0.21 11.47
N TRP A 172 -13.98 1.10 10.65
CA TRP A 172 -12.83 0.76 9.81
C TRP A 172 -11.67 0.17 10.63
N LEU A 173 -11.32 0.79 11.77
CA LEU A 173 -10.18 0.39 12.56
C LEU A 173 -10.45 -0.91 13.31
N GLU A 174 -11.69 -1.14 13.75
CA GLU A 174 -12.10 -2.37 14.44
C GLU A 174 -11.92 -3.62 13.57
N ARG A 175 -12.00 -3.47 12.25
CA ARG A 175 -11.76 -4.53 11.26
C ARG A 175 -10.27 -4.77 11.02
N LEU A 176 -9.43 -3.75 11.21
CA LEU A 176 -7.98 -3.87 11.03
C LEU A 176 -7.28 -4.41 12.28
N MET A 177 -7.77 -4.09 13.47
CA MET A 177 -7.14 -4.45 14.74
C MET A 177 -6.85 -5.96 14.91
N PRO A 178 -7.79 -6.88 14.62
CA PRO A 178 -7.55 -8.31 14.84
C PRO A 178 -6.36 -8.85 14.05
N HIS A 179 -6.03 -8.26 12.91
CA HIS A 179 -4.89 -8.69 12.10
C HIS A 179 -3.56 -8.53 12.86
N LEU A 180 -3.45 -7.55 13.76
CA LEU A 180 -2.24 -7.31 14.57
C LEU A 180 -1.95 -8.40 15.61
N ALA A 181 -2.87 -9.34 15.82
CA ALA A 181 -2.63 -10.57 16.57
C ALA A 181 -1.56 -11.45 15.89
N ASP A 182 -1.35 -11.31 14.58
CA ASP A 182 -0.22 -11.91 13.90
C ASP A 182 1.08 -11.14 14.24
N PRO A 183 2.03 -11.74 14.98
CA PRO A 183 3.27 -11.08 15.35
C PRO A 183 4.16 -10.75 14.14
N ARG A 184 3.97 -11.44 13.00
CA ARG A 184 4.67 -11.17 11.74
C ARG A 184 3.95 -10.17 10.84
N LEU A 185 2.79 -9.65 11.24
CA LEU A 185 2.14 -8.57 10.51
C LEU A 185 2.81 -7.23 10.84
N ALA A 186 3.28 -6.56 9.79
CA ALA A 186 3.79 -5.20 9.86
C ALA A 186 2.69 -4.18 9.57
N VAL A 187 1.91 -4.39 8.51
CA VAL A 187 0.95 -3.42 7.99
C VAL A 187 -0.32 -4.13 7.52
N VAL A 188 -1.47 -3.55 7.83
CA VAL A 188 -2.75 -3.86 7.19
C VAL A 188 -3.39 -2.57 6.68
N ALA A 189 -3.83 -2.57 5.42
CA ALA A 189 -4.50 -1.41 4.82
C ALA A 189 -5.98 -1.69 4.55
N PRO A 190 -6.86 -0.70 4.74
CA PRO A 190 -8.26 -0.76 4.35
C PRO A 190 -8.41 -0.60 2.82
N ARG A 191 -9.63 -0.81 2.34
CA ARG A 191 -10.05 -0.40 0.99
C ARG A 191 -10.29 1.09 0.92
N ILE A 192 -9.62 1.75 -0.01
CA ILE A 192 -9.86 3.14 -0.35
C ILE A 192 -11.02 3.22 -1.34
N VAL A 193 -12.08 3.92 -0.96
CA VAL A 193 -13.27 4.14 -1.80
C VAL A 193 -13.43 5.62 -2.11
N ALA A 194 -14.21 5.97 -3.13
CA ALA A 194 -14.50 7.38 -3.41
C ALA A 194 -15.36 8.01 -2.31
N LEU A 195 -15.10 9.28 -2.02
CA LEU A 195 -15.93 10.06 -1.10
C LEU A 195 -17.36 10.27 -1.68
N PRO A 196 -18.43 9.83 -0.99
CA PRO A 196 -19.80 9.87 -1.53
C PRO A 196 -20.32 11.28 -1.86
N ASP A 197 -19.95 12.27 -1.04
CA ASP A 197 -20.46 13.65 -1.13
C ASP A 197 -19.50 14.59 -1.87
N GLY A 198 -18.63 14.03 -2.73
CA GLY A 198 -17.77 14.82 -3.60
C GLY A 198 -18.54 15.51 -4.73
N GLU A 199 -17.95 16.55 -5.30
CA GLU A 199 -18.47 17.18 -6.52
C GLU A 199 -18.64 16.11 -7.62
N ARG A 200 -19.86 15.96 -8.13
CA ARG A 200 -20.18 14.95 -9.15
C ARG A 200 -19.73 15.43 -10.51
N THR A 201 -18.61 14.92 -10.97
CA THR A 201 -18.01 15.17 -12.29
C THR A 201 -17.78 13.85 -12.98
N TRP A 202 -17.54 13.86 -14.30
CA TRP A 202 -17.12 12.65 -15.01
C TRP A 202 -15.86 12.03 -14.40
N LEU A 203 -14.98 12.86 -13.83
CA LEU A 203 -13.73 12.44 -13.23
C LEU A 203 -13.93 11.77 -11.88
N THR A 204 -14.80 12.30 -11.02
CA THR A 204 -15.12 11.65 -9.74
C THR A 204 -15.91 10.36 -9.96
N ALA A 205 -16.74 10.28 -11.00
CA ALA A 205 -17.38 9.03 -11.43
C ALA A 205 -16.35 8.01 -11.97
N TYR A 206 -15.38 8.47 -12.77
CA TYR A 206 -14.28 7.62 -13.25
C TYR A 206 -13.43 7.08 -12.10
N GLU A 207 -12.97 7.94 -11.18
CA GLU A 207 -12.18 7.53 -10.02
C GLU A 207 -12.98 6.60 -9.10
N ALA A 208 -14.29 6.82 -8.92
CA ALA A 208 -15.14 5.88 -8.17
C ALA A 208 -15.20 4.48 -8.79
N ALA A 209 -15.03 4.36 -10.11
CA ALA A 209 -15.07 3.08 -10.82
C ALA A 209 -13.70 2.39 -10.93
N VAL A 210 -12.62 3.16 -11.12
CA VAL A 210 -11.29 2.61 -11.48
C VAL A 210 -10.12 3.29 -10.75
N SER A 211 -10.35 3.81 -9.55
CA SER A 211 -9.31 4.42 -8.71
C SER A 211 -8.10 3.50 -8.57
N ALA A 212 -6.90 4.07 -8.78
CA ALA A 212 -5.64 3.37 -8.53
C ALA A 212 -5.36 3.11 -7.04
N LEU A 213 -6.17 3.67 -6.13
CA LEU A 213 -6.09 3.44 -4.69
C LEU A 213 -7.01 2.29 -4.23
N ASP A 214 -8.00 1.90 -5.03
CA ASP A 214 -8.89 0.77 -4.73
C ASP A 214 -8.24 -0.54 -5.21
N MET A 215 -7.84 -1.40 -4.28
CA MET A 215 -7.20 -2.70 -4.59
C MET A 215 -8.23 -3.82 -4.81
N GLY A 216 -9.52 -3.47 -4.89
CA GLY A 216 -10.61 -4.39 -5.17
C GLY A 216 -11.30 -4.94 -3.92
N PRO A 217 -12.30 -5.82 -4.10
CA PRO A 217 -13.17 -6.27 -3.01
C PRO A 217 -12.64 -7.49 -2.25
N TRP A 218 -11.50 -8.05 -2.65
CA TRP A 218 -11.00 -9.33 -2.12
C TRP A 218 -9.83 -9.12 -1.17
N PRO A 219 -9.82 -9.77 0.01
CA PRO A 219 -8.68 -9.71 0.90
C PRO A 219 -7.45 -10.30 0.22
N ALA A 220 -6.29 -9.70 0.48
CA ALA A 220 -5.06 -10.09 -0.19
C ALA A 220 -3.86 -10.06 0.75
N SER A 221 -2.89 -10.94 0.46
CA SER A 221 -1.51 -10.74 0.90
C SER A 221 -0.87 -9.74 -0.05
N VAL A 222 -0.19 -8.75 0.50
CA VAL A 222 0.43 -7.68 -0.28
C VAL A 222 1.91 -8.01 -0.43
N ARG A 223 2.37 -8.18 -1.66
CA ARG A 223 3.77 -8.46 -1.97
C ARG A 223 4.13 -8.03 -3.37
N ALA A 224 5.40 -7.66 -3.58
CA ALA A 224 5.92 -7.34 -4.90
C ALA A 224 5.51 -8.42 -5.93
N LEU A 225 5.09 -7.96 -7.11
CA LEU A 225 4.71 -8.82 -8.24
C LEU A 225 3.55 -9.80 -7.96
N SER A 226 2.66 -9.48 -7.01
CA SER A 226 1.39 -10.17 -6.82
C SER A 226 0.20 -9.31 -7.23
N ALA A 227 -1.02 -9.88 -7.12
CA ALA A 227 -2.28 -9.22 -7.45
C ALA A 227 -2.46 -7.88 -6.70
N VAL A 228 -1.95 -7.79 -5.47
CA VAL A 228 -1.87 -6.53 -4.73
C VAL A 228 -0.40 -6.29 -4.41
N SER A 229 0.26 -5.48 -5.22
CA SER A 229 1.72 -5.29 -5.16
C SER A 229 2.18 -4.25 -4.14
N TYR A 230 1.26 -3.38 -3.71
CA TYR A 230 1.45 -2.36 -2.70
C TYR A 230 0.10 -1.99 -2.08
N VAL A 231 0.15 -1.22 -1.00
CA VAL A 231 -1.03 -0.58 -0.41
C VAL A 231 -0.75 0.91 -0.22
N PRO A 232 -1.70 1.81 -0.57
CA PRO A 232 -1.47 3.24 -0.45
C PRO A 232 -1.27 3.68 1.00
N SER A 233 -0.34 4.61 1.23
CA SER A 233 -0.17 5.23 2.56
C SER A 233 -1.27 6.24 2.92
N ALA A 234 -2.29 6.39 2.07
CA ALA A 234 -3.47 7.21 2.33
C ALA A 234 -4.24 6.74 3.57
N ALA A 235 -4.31 5.42 3.78
CA ALA A 235 -4.75 4.83 5.03
C ALA A 235 -4.04 3.51 5.27
N LEU A 236 -3.39 3.33 6.43
CA LEU A 236 -2.86 2.03 6.86
C LEU A 236 -2.70 1.97 8.37
N LEU A 237 -2.84 0.76 8.94
CA LEU A 237 -2.50 0.44 10.32
C LEU A 237 -1.19 -0.33 10.34
N ALA A 238 -0.23 0.14 11.13
CA ALA A 238 1.11 -0.41 11.19
C ALA A 238 1.56 -0.73 12.61
N ARG A 239 2.32 -1.82 12.76
CA ARG A 239 3.14 -2.11 13.93
C ARG A 239 4.36 -1.19 13.92
N ARG A 240 4.47 -0.29 14.90
CA ARG A 240 5.55 0.71 14.99
C ARG A 240 6.94 0.08 14.93
N ALA A 241 7.15 -1.00 15.70
CA ALA A 241 8.41 -1.74 15.73
C ALA A 241 8.81 -2.34 14.37
N ALA A 242 7.84 -2.63 13.49
CA ALA A 242 8.10 -3.14 12.17
C ALA A 242 8.56 -2.05 11.19
N LEU A 243 8.26 -0.77 11.44
CA LEU A 243 8.55 0.31 10.49
C LEU A 243 10.03 0.72 10.45
N GLY A 244 10.82 0.44 11.50
CA GLY A 244 12.23 0.83 11.57
C GLY A 244 12.42 2.34 11.35
N ASP A 245 13.20 2.70 10.33
CA ASP A 245 13.46 4.11 9.93
C ASP A 245 12.25 4.81 9.27
N GLY A 246 11.16 4.08 9.04
CA GLY A 246 9.93 4.56 8.42
C GLY A 246 10.02 4.66 6.90
N PHE A 247 9.44 5.74 6.37
CA PHE A 247 9.40 6.07 4.95
C PHE A 247 10.71 6.72 4.50
N ASP A 248 11.20 6.39 3.30
CA ASP A 248 12.40 7.02 2.77
C ASP A 248 12.12 8.47 2.32
N GLN A 249 12.75 9.44 2.98
CA GLN A 249 12.54 10.87 2.74
C GLN A 249 13.20 11.40 1.44
N SER A 250 14.09 10.62 0.82
CA SER A 250 14.66 10.92 -0.49
C SER A 250 13.66 10.65 -1.62
N MET A 251 12.68 9.78 -1.38
CA MET A 251 11.62 9.49 -2.34
C MET A 251 10.52 10.55 -2.27
N ARG A 252 10.19 11.10 -3.43
CA ARG A 252 9.08 12.05 -3.60
C ARG A 252 7.80 11.39 -4.11
N VAL A 253 7.92 10.17 -4.63
CA VAL A 253 6.87 9.35 -5.22
C VAL A 253 7.15 7.90 -4.85
N ALA A 254 6.10 7.11 -4.67
CA ALA A 254 6.16 5.66 -4.43
C ALA A 254 6.90 5.25 -3.14
N GLU A 255 6.92 6.15 -2.14
CA GLU A 255 7.46 5.87 -0.81
C GLU A 255 6.70 4.74 -0.08
N ASP A 256 5.41 4.59 -0.39
CA ASP A 256 4.53 3.55 0.11
C ASP A 256 4.87 2.18 -0.50
N VAL A 257 5.09 2.14 -1.81
CA VAL A 257 5.56 0.94 -2.51
C VAL A 257 6.91 0.48 -1.97
N ASP A 258 7.87 1.39 -1.81
CA ASP A 258 9.18 1.07 -1.24
C ASP A 258 9.07 0.51 0.19
N LEU A 259 8.25 1.14 1.05
CA LEU A 259 8.02 0.65 2.41
C LEU A 259 7.48 -0.79 2.39
N VAL A 260 6.43 -1.06 1.60
CA VAL A 260 5.84 -2.40 1.50
C VAL A 260 6.87 -3.42 0.99
N TRP A 261 7.67 -3.07 0.00
CA TRP A 261 8.67 -3.98 -0.57
C TRP A 261 9.81 -4.24 0.41
N ARG A 262 10.29 -3.24 1.16
CA ARG A 262 11.26 -3.44 2.23
C ARG A 262 10.72 -4.30 3.36
N LEU A 263 9.46 -4.09 3.77
CA LEU A 263 8.82 -4.89 4.82
C LEU A 263 8.71 -6.36 4.39
N THR A 264 8.17 -6.61 3.21
CA THR A 264 8.00 -7.96 2.67
C THR A 264 9.33 -8.65 2.39
N GLY A 265 10.31 -7.93 1.85
CA GLY A 265 11.68 -8.43 1.64
C GLY A 265 12.41 -8.77 2.96
N ALA A 266 12.08 -8.08 4.06
CA ALA A 266 12.56 -8.40 5.40
C ALA A 266 11.80 -9.57 6.06
N GLY A 267 10.76 -10.13 5.43
CA GLY A 267 9.99 -11.28 5.92
C GLY A 267 8.74 -10.94 6.75
N TRP A 268 8.40 -9.65 6.85
CA TRP A 268 7.13 -9.20 7.41
C TRP A 268 5.98 -9.48 6.45
N ARG A 269 4.78 -9.63 7.01
CA ARG A 269 3.53 -9.70 6.26
C ARG A 269 2.93 -8.30 6.13
N VAL A 270 2.40 -8.02 4.95
CA VAL A 270 1.56 -6.86 4.67
C VAL A 270 0.25 -7.38 4.10
N ARG A 271 -0.89 -6.85 4.58
CA ARG A 271 -2.22 -7.31 4.16
C ARG A 271 -3.12 -6.17 3.72
N TYR A 272 -4.11 -6.55 2.94
CA TYR A 272 -5.20 -5.70 2.51
C TYR A 272 -6.53 -6.28 3.01
N GLU A 273 -7.30 -5.48 3.74
CA GLU A 273 -8.57 -5.83 4.37
C GLU A 273 -9.69 -4.98 3.77
N PRO A 274 -10.43 -5.50 2.77
CA PRO A 274 -11.40 -4.71 2.03
C PRO A 274 -12.71 -4.46 2.78
N ALA A 275 -12.95 -5.15 3.90
CA ALA A 275 -14.12 -4.86 4.73
C ALA A 275 -13.95 -3.55 5.52
N ALA A 276 -12.72 -3.11 5.77
CA ALA A 276 -12.43 -1.79 6.32
C ALA A 276 -12.45 -0.77 5.20
N LEU A 277 -13.29 0.26 5.31
CA LEU A 277 -13.48 1.27 4.27
C LEU A 277 -12.96 2.63 4.73
N VAL A 278 -12.19 3.27 3.88
CA VAL A 278 -11.79 4.67 4.03
C VAL A 278 -12.12 5.40 2.75
N ALA A 279 -12.99 6.41 2.85
CA ALA A 279 -13.31 7.25 1.72
C ALA A 279 -12.17 8.24 1.45
N HIS A 280 -11.91 8.56 0.19
CA HIS A 280 -10.86 9.48 -0.21
C HIS A 280 -11.42 10.53 -1.18
N GLN A 281 -11.07 11.80 -0.94
CA GLN A 281 -11.47 12.90 -1.81
C GLN A 281 -10.58 12.95 -3.05
N HIS A 282 -11.15 12.60 -4.21
CA HIS A 282 -10.46 12.71 -5.49
C HIS A 282 -10.40 14.18 -5.97
N PRO A 283 -9.38 14.56 -6.77
CA PRO A 283 -9.37 15.86 -7.44
C PRO A 283 -10.61 16.03 -8.32
N ALA A 284 -11.29 17.16 -8.21
CA ALA A 284 -12.44 17.49 -9.08
C ALA A 284 -12.01 18.04 -10.45
N ARG A 285 -10.75 18.50 -10.58
CA ARG A 285 -10.24 19.14 -11.80
C ARG A 285 -9.32 18.21 -12.59
N THR A 286 -9.59 18.06 -13.89
CA THR A 286 -8.81 17.24 -14.83
C THR A 286 -7.32 17.60 -14.85
N ALA A 287 -6.98 18.89 -14.81
CA ALA A 287 -5.58 19.33 -14.83
C ALA A 287 -4.82 18.89 -13.57
N ASP A 288 -5.45 18.92 -12.40
CA ASP A 288 -4.83 18.47 -11.15
C ASP A 288 -4.67 16.95 -11.15
N TRP A 289 -5.65 16.24 -11.69
CA TRP A 289 -5.58 14.79 -11.85
C TRP A 289 -4.49 14.34 -12.84
N LEU A 290 -4.37 14.97 -14.01
CA LEU A 290 -3.30 14.69 -14.97
C LEU A 290 -1.92 14.97 -14.37
N ARG A 291 -1.76 16.09 -13.64
CA ARG A 291 -0.52 16.40 -12.92
C ARG A 291 -0.17 15.35 -11.88
N ARG A 292 -1.15 14.87 -11.09
CA ARG A 292 -0.93 13.79 -10.13
C ARG A 292 -0.53 12.48 -10.83
N ARG A 293 -1.22 12.09 -11.90
CA ARG A 293 -0.86 10.88 -12.67
C ARG A 293 0.54 10.96 -13.28
N ALA A 294 0.90 12.10 -13.87
CA ALA A 294 2.24 12.33 -14.42
C ALA A 294 3.30 12.24 -13.32
N PHE A 295 3.05 12.86 -12.17
CA PHE A 295 3.94 12.78 -11.00
C PHE A 295 4.10 11.34 -10.51
N TYR A 296 3.01 10.60 -10.29
CA TYR A 296 3.05 9.19 -9.87
C TYR A 296 3.75 8.29 -10.90
N GLY A 297 3.57 8.55 -12.19
CA GLY A 297 4.23 7.80 -13.27
C GLY A 297 5.75 7.85 -13.23
N THR A 298 6.36 8.87 -12.60
CA THR A 298 7.82 8.97 -12.44
C THR A 298 8.40 7.97 -11.44
N GLY A 299 7.57 7.39 -10.56
CA GLY A 299 8.02 6.48 -9.50
C GLY A 299 8.51 5.12 -10.00
N ALA A 300 7.99 4.63 -11.13
CA ALA A 300 8.28 3.28 -11.61
C ALA A 300 9.78 3.05 -11.91
N ALA A 301 10.46 4.03 -12.51
CA ALA A 301 11.89 3.95 -12.80
C ALA A 301 12.75 3.98 -11.52
N LEU A 302 12.36 4.77 -10.52
CA LEU A 302 13.03 4.83 -9.22
C LEU A 302 12.90 3.50 -8.47
N LEU A 303 11.69 2.93 -8.45
CA LEU A 303 11.44 1.62 -7.84
C LEU A 303 12.23 0.52 -8.53
N ALA A 304 12.25 0.51 -9.86
CA ALA A 304 13.04 -0.44 -10.62
C ALA A 304 14.52 -0.33 -10.27
N ALA A 305 15.12 0.87 -10.37
CA ALA A 305 16.54 1.06 -10.05
C ALA A 305 16.91 0.62 -8.62
N ARG A 306 16.01 0.81 -7.65
CA ARG A 306 16.24 0.54 -6.23
C ARG A 306 16.06 -0.94 -5.85
N HIS A 307 15.13 -1.63 -6.51
CA HIS A 307 14.78 -3.02 -6.19
C HIS A 307 15.21 -4.02 -7.29
N VAL A 308 15.99 -3.57 -8.29
CA VAL A 308 16.61 -4.45 -9.30
C VAL A 308 17.52 -5.47 -8.62
N GLY A 309 17.24 -6.76 -8.86
CA GLY A 309 18.12 -7.85 -8.46
C GLY A 309 17.77 -8.54 -7.13
N ASP A 310 16.70 -8.14 -6.45
CA ASP A 310 16.26 -8.90 -5.26
C ASP A 310 15.62 -10.24 -5.66
N ARG A 311 16.48 -11.24 -5.87
CA ARG A 311 16.12 -12.62 -6.26
C ARG A 311 15.15 -13.30 -5.28
N ARG A 312 14.94 -12.74 -4.07
CA ARG A 312 13.95 -13.24 -3.09
C ARG A 312 12.51 -12.89 -3.45
N GLN A 313 12.31 -11.94 -4.36
CA GLN A 313 10.99 -11.46 -4.78
C GLN A 313 10.42 -12.24 -5.99
N CYS A 314 11.22 -13.11 -6.62
CA CYS A 314 10.77 -14.03 -7.65
C CYS A 314 10.67 -15.47 -7.10
N PRO A 315 9.48 -15.99 -6.74
CA PRO A 315 9.34 -17.43 -6.54
C PRO A 315 9.35 -18.10 -7.91
N GLY A 316 10.50 -18.60 -8.37
CA GLY A 316 10.53 -19.53 -9.52
C GLY A 316 11.70 -19.48 -10.51
N HIS A 317 12.86 -18.90 -10.21
CA HIS A 317 14.03 -19.04 -11.11
C HIS A 317 15.00 -20.15 -10.64
N GLY A 318 14.46 -21.34 -10.45
CA GLY A 318 15.22 -22.57 -10.66
C GLY A 318 14.93 -23.03 -12.08
N ALA A 319 15.92 -22.92 -12.97
CA ALA A 319 15.91 -23.40 -14.36
C ALA A 319 15.11 -22.59 -15.42
N VAL A 320 15.62 -21.42 -15.81
CA VAL A 320 15.80 -21.07 -17.24
C VAL A 320 17.07 -20.23 -17.37
N ALA A 321 18.23 -20.88 -17.32
CA ALA A 321 19.46 -20.29 -17.83
C ALA A 321 19.43 -20.48 -19.36
N GLY A 322 19.20 -19.40 -20.11
CA GLY A 322 19.38 -19.47 -21.56
C GLY A 322 18.53 -18.56 -22.43
N ILE A 323 18.35 -17.28 -22.10
CA ILE A 323 18.05 -16.28 -23.13
C ILE A 323 18.92 -15.05 -22.88
N ARG A 324 19.97 -14.91 -23.70
CA ARG A 324 20.79 -13.69 -23.74
C ARG A 324 19.95 -12.55 -24.35
N PRO A 325 19.96 -11.34 -23.77
CA PRO A 325 19.33 -10.19 -24.41
C PRO A 325 20.15 -9.80 -25.65
N ARG A 326 19.55 -9.96 -26.84
CA ARG A 326 20.04 -9.25 -28.04
C ARG A 326 19.62 -7.79 -27.93
N ALA A 327 20.60 -6.92 -28.17
CA ALA A 327 20.54 -5.49 -28.01
C ALA A 327 19.34 -4.85 -28.73
N VAL A 328 18.55 -4.06 -27.99
CA VAL A 328 17.69 -3.02 -28.57
C VAL A 328 18.47 -1.71 -28.49
N GLY A 329 19.39 -1.55 -29.43
CA GLY A 329 20.07 -0.29 -29.70
C GLY A 329 19.75 0.11 -31.14
N GLY A 330 18.79 1.01 -31.33
CA GLY A 330 18.50 1.50 -32.67
C GLY A 330 17.11 2.08 -32.86
N LEU A 331 16.72 3.11 -32.10
CA LEU A 331 15.63 3.99 -32.52
C LEU A 331 15.75 5.39 -31.90
N LEU A 332 16.88 6.06 -32.15
CA LEU A 332 17.05 7.49 -31.84
C LEU A 332 17.98 8.23 -32.84
N ARG A 333 18.06 7.77 -34.10
CA ARG A 333 18.75 8.51 -35.17
C ARG A 333 18.01 8.39 -36.50
N ALA A 334 16.89 9.11 -36.63
CA ALA A 334 16.28 9.37 -37.92
C ALA A 334 15.46 10.67 -37.91
N GLU A 335 16.05 11.79 -37.48
CA GLU A 335 15.47 13.14 -37.73
C GLU A 335 16.54 14.22 -37.98
N ARG A 336 17.67 13.86 -38.59
CA ARG A 336 18.60 14.85 -39.16
C ARG A 336 19.24 14.29 -40.42
N ARG A 337 18.57 14.47 -41.57
CA ARG A 337 19.15 14.58 -42.93
C ARG A 337 18.02 14.62 -43.97
N ALA A 338 17.37 15.78 -44.09
CA ALA A 338 16.69 16.20 -45.31
C ALA A 338 17.13 17.62 -45.63
N ALA A 339 18.41 17.75 -45.99
CA ALA A 339 18.97 18.91 -46.66
C ALA A 339 20.19 18.38 -47.44
N GLY A 340 19.91 17.90 -48.66
CA GLY A 340 20.90 17.48 -49.64
C GLY A 340 20.82 18.41 -50.85
N PRO A 341 21.95 18.73 -51.50
CA PRO A 341 22.08 19.85 -52.42
C PRO A 341 21.70 19.45 -53.85
N THR A 342 21.05 20.36 -54.58
CA THR A 342 21.01 20.36 -56.04
C THR A 342 21.82 21.55 -56.55
N GLY A 343 23.06 21.30 -56.97
CA GLY A 343 23.71 22.14 -57.99
C GLY A 343 23.02 21.89 -59.33
N GLY A 344 23.04 22.75 -60.34
CA GLY A 344 23.71 24.03 -60.58
C GLY A 344 23.40 24.44 -62.02
N ALA A 345 23.92 25.59 -62.45
CA ALA A 345 23.75 26.25 -63.76
C ALA A 345 22.36 26.87 -64.00
N GLY A 346 22.20 28.13 -64.38
CA GLY A 346 23.11 29.18 -64.84
C GLY A 346 22.25 30.15 -65.65
N GLY A 347 22.33 31.46 -65.39
CA GLY A 347 21.55 32.42 -66.17
C GLY A 347 21.53 33.82 -65.56
N ARG A 348 22.36 34.69 -66.10
CA ARG A 348 22.52 36.11 -65.78
C ARG A 348 21.20 36.88 -65.97
N LEU A 349 20.97 37.93 -65.18
CA LEU A 349 20.95 39.33 -65.64
C LEU A 349 20.60 40.32 -64.51
N ARG A 350 21.60 41.18 -64.26
CA ARG A 350 21.74 42.55 -63.70
C ARG A 350 20.56 43.39 -63.13
N PRO A 351 20.92 44.42 -62.33
CA PRO A 351 20.10 45.05 -61.30
C PRO A 351 19.46 46.37 -61.73
N VAL A 352 18.45 46.81 -60.96
CA VAL A 352 18.28 48.21 -60.50
C VAL A 352 17.73 48.15 -59.07
#